data_AF-A0AAR2LXZ3-F1
#
_entry.id   AF-A0AAR2LXZ3-F1
#
_cell.length_a   1.000
_cell.length_b   1.000
_cell.length_c   1.000
_cell.angle_alpha   90.00
_cell.angle_beta   90.00
_cell.angle_gamma   90.00
#
_symmetry.space_group_name_H-M   'P 1'
#
loop_
_entity.id
_entity.type
_entity.pdbx_description
1 polymer ?
#
loop_
_entity_poly.entity_id
_entity_poly.type
_entity_poly.pdbx_seq_one_letter_code
_entity_poly.pdbx_strand_id
1 'polypeptide(L)'
;MAPKKQVPMTETEQQNALDYACVKNAILQKFEISPETYRLRFRNDVVGEDESPRELYVRIKGLYEKWMLPNTKTKEQIGETIILEQFLKVVNPDLRSWILERGPSSAAEAAKMAEAYVTARRAEGPFQLGGGNSEGRRFKETGESKWAVRSGFKPKI
;
A
#
# COMPACT_ATOMS: atom_id res chain seq x y z
N MET A 1 42.87 -13.96 -21.66
CA MET A 1 41.43 -13.63 -21.53
C MET A 1 41.21 -12.25 -22.14
N ALA A 2 40.46 -12.16 -23.25
CA ALA A 2 40.13 -10.88 -23.86
C ALA A 2 38.88 -10.27 -23.18
N PRO A 3 38.82 -8.94 -22.96
CA PRO A 3 37.66 -8.30 -22.37
C PRO A 3 36.49 -8.38 -23.37
N LYS A 4 35.31 -8.78 -22.89
CA LYS A 4 34.07 -8.71 -23.66
C LYS A 4 33.82 -7.23 -23.99
N LYS A 5 33.92 -6.86 -25.27
CA LYS A 5 33.53 -5.53 -25.73
C LYS A 5 32.04 -5.36 -25.47
N GLN A 6 31.70 -4.40 -24.61
CA GLN A 6 30.32 -4.00 -24.41
C GLN A 6 29.90 -3.21 -25.66
N VAL A 7 28.99 -3.77 -26.45
CA VAL A 7 28.44 -3.05 -27.60
C VAL A 7 27.53 -1.93 -27.04
N PRO A 8 27.72 -0.66 -27.43
CA PRO A 8 26.83 0.41 -27.00
C PRO A 8 25.45 0.17 -27.60
N MET A 9 24.43 0.14 -26.74
CA MET A 9 23.03 0.05 -27.16
C MET A 9 22.68 1.30 -27.96
N THR A 10 22.16 1.11 -29.16
CA THR A 10 21.83 2.23 -30.06
C THR A 10 20.60 2.98 -29.54
N GLU A 11 20.51 4.27 -29.86
CA GLU A 11 19.41 5.16 -29.43
C GLU A 11 18.04 4.60 -29.86
N THR A 12 17.98 3.95 -31.03
CA THR A 12 16.77 3.27 -31.54
C THR A 12 16.39 2.03 -30.71
N GLU A 13 17.37 1.24 -30.25
CA GLU A 13 17.10 0.10 -29.36
C GLU A 13 16.61 0.54 -27.98
N GLN A 14 17.13 1.67 -27.49
CA GLN A 14 16.64 2.30 -26.26
C GLN A 14 15.20 2.80 -26.41
N GLN A 15 14.89 3.47 -27.54
CA GLN A 15 13.54 3.94 -27.84
C GLN A 15 12.54 2.78 -27.95
N ASN A 16 12.93 1.70 -28.63
CA ASN A 16 12.10 0.50 -28.78
C ASN A 16 11.89 -0.23 -27.45
N ALA A 17 12.89 -0.26 -26.57
CA ALA A 17 12.77 -0.84 -25.23
C ALA A 17 11.80 -0.06 -24.34
N LEU A 18 11.81 1.28 -24.43
CA LEU A 18 10.86 2.16 -23.74
C LEU A 18 9.43 1.98 -24.25
N ASP A 19 9.26 1.85 -25.57
CA ASP A 19 7.97 1.59 -26.21
C ASP A 19 7.39 0.23 -25.76
N TYR A 20 8.22 -0.83 -25.75
CA TYR A 20 7.82 -2.14 -25.26
C TYR A 20 7.44 -2.11 -23.77
N ALA A 21 8.23 -1.45 -22.92
CA ALA A 21 7.94 -1.34 -21.49
C ALA A 21 6.61 -0.60 -21.25
N CYS A 22 6.35 0.47 -22.00
CA CYS A 22 5.11 1.23 -21.92
C CYS A 22 3.91 0.37 -22.32
N VAL A 23 3.98 -0.31 -23.47
CA VAL A 23 2.91 -1.19 -23.95
C VAL A 23 2.67 -2.36 -22.99
N LYS A 24 3.74 -2.99 -22.48
CA LYS A 24 3.65 -4.06 -21.48
C LYS A 24 2.95 -3.57 -20.21
N ASN A 25 3.32 -2.41 -19.69
CA ASN A 25 2.70 -1.84 -18.49
C ASN A 25 1.22 -1.50 -18.74
N ALA A 26 0.89 -0.90 -19.88
CA ALA A 26 -0.50 -0.58 -20.25
C ALA A 26 -1.37 -1.84 -20.38
N ILE A 27 -0.83 -2.91 -20.99
CA ILE A 27 -1.50 -4.22 -21.07
C ILE A 27 -1.70 -4.80 -19.68
N LEU A 28 -0.65 -4.89 -18.87
CA LEU A 28 -0.74 -5.43 -17.50
C LEU A 28 -1.74 -4.66 -16.65
N GLN A 29 -1.77 -3.33 -16.76
CA GLN A 29 -2.74 -2.48 -16.06
C GLN A 29 -4.18 -2.72 -16.57
N LYS A 30 -4.38 -2.78 -17.89
CA LYS A 30 -5.69 -3.02 -18.51
C LYS A 30 -6.29 -4.37 -18.12
N PHE A 31 -5.46 -5.38 -17.92
CA PHE A 31 -5.89 -6.73 -17.51
C PHE A 31 -5.80 -6.97 -16.00
N GLU A 32 -5.54 -5.92 -15.21
CA GLU A 32 -5.37 -6.00 -13.75
C GLU A 32 -4.32 -7.05 -13.32
N ILE A 33 -3.30 -7.31 -14.14
CA ILE A 33 -2.24 -8.29 -13.86
C ILE A 33 -1.20 -7.61 -12.96
N SER A 34 -1.63 -7.20 -11.77
CA SER A 34 -0.75 -6.68 -10.73
C SER A 34 -0.65 -7.71 -9.58
N PRO A 35 0.49 -7.77 -8.87
CA PRO A 35 0.60 -8.58 -7.66
C PRO A 35 -0.51 -8.27 -6.64
N GLU A 36 -0.96 -7.02 -6.58
CA GLU A 36 -2.02 -6.56 -5.69
C GLU A 36 -3.38 -7.15 -6.06
N THR A 37 -3.69 -7.27 -7.35
CA THR A 37 -4.92 -7.94 -7.80
C THR A 37 -4.95 -9.40 -7.38
N TYR A 38 -3.85 -10.12 -7.58
CA TYR A 38 -3.75 -11.53 -7.17
C TYR A 38 -3.82 -11.69 -5.65
N ARG A 39 -3.24 -10.77 -4.90
CA ARG A 39 -3.38 -10.71 -3.44
C ARG A 39 -4.84 -10.57 -3.02
N LEU A 40 -5.55 -9.60 -3.59
CA LEU A 40 -6.95 -9.34 -3.25
C LEU A 40 -7.82 -10.55 -3.57
N ARG A 41 -7.61 -11.19 -4.73
CA ARG A 41 -8.31 -12.44 -5.08
C ARG A 41 -7.97 -13.56 -4.11
N PHE A 42 -6.69 -13.75 -3.75
CA PHE A 42 -6.28 -14.78 -2.80
C PHE A 42 -6.91 -14.61 -1.41
N ARG A 43 -7.08 -13.37 -0.93
CA ARG A 43 -7.62 -13.08 0.41
C ARG A 43 -9.14 -13.03 0.48
N ASN A 44 -9.79 -12.57 -0.58
CA ASN A 44 -11.24 -12.37 -0.62
C ASN A 44 -11.94 -13.44 -1.43
N ASP A 45 -11.24 -14.52 -1.78
CA ASP A 45 -11.81 -15.56 -2.62
C ASP A 45 -12.99 -16.25 -1.92
N VAL A 46 -14.01 -16.55 -2.70
CA VAL A 46 -15.19 -17.30 -2.25
C VAL A 46 -15.22 -18.63 -3.01
N VAL A 47 -15.66 -19.68 -2.33
CA VAL A 47 -15.84 -21.00 -2.95
C VAL A 47 -16.99 -20.90 -3.96
N GLY A 48 -16.79 -21.42 -5.17
CA GLY A 48 -17.86 -21.47 -6.18
C GLY A 48 -18.98 -22.44 -5.77
N GLU A 49 -20.22 -22.19 -6.21
CA GLU A 49 -21.39 -23.00 -5.83
C GLU A 49 -21.24 -24.49 -6.19
N ASP A 50 -20.56 -24.79 -7.30
CA ASP A 50 -20.31 -26.16 -7.79
C ASP A 50 -18.83 -26.57 -7.72
N GLU A 51 -17.99 -25.83 -7.00
CA GLU A 51 -16.54 -26.07 -6.99
C GLU A 51 -16.17 -27.21 -6.03
N SER A 52 -15.46 -28.22 -6.54
CA SER A 52 -14.93 -29.29 -5.68
C SER A 52 -13.77 -28.78 -4.81
N PRO A 53 -13.53 -29.38 -3.63
CA PRO A 53 -12.40 -29.00 -2.77
C PRO A 53 -11.04 -29.09 -3.47
N ARG A 54 -10.89 -29.99 -4.45
CA ARG A 54 -9.68 -30.15 -5.24
C ARG A 54 -9.48 -28.99 -6.22
N GLU A 55 -10.55 -28.55 -6.87
CA GLU A 55 -10.52 -27.39 -7.77
C GLU A 55 -10.23 -26.11 -6.99
N LEU A 56 -10.86 -25.92 -5.83
CA LEU A 56 -10.59 -24.82 -4.92
C LEU A 56 -9.10 -24.77 -4.53
N TYR A 57 -8.51 -25.91 -4.15
CA TYR A 57 -7.08 -25.98 -3.84
C TYR A 57 -6.20 -25.55 -5.01
N VAL A 58 -6.47 -26.08 -6.22
CA VAL A 58 -5.69 -25.74 -7.42
C VAL A 58 -5.79 -24.25 -7.73
N ARG A 59 -6.98 -23.67 -7.59
CA ARG A 59 -7.23 -22.25 -7.83
C ARG A 59 -6.51 -21.35 -6.82
N ILE A 60 -6.65 -21.64 -5.52
CA ILE A 60 -5.94 -20.91 -4.44
C ILE A 60 -4.42 -21.00 -4.64
N LYS A 61 -3.91 -22.19 -4.98
CA LYS A 61 -2.48 -22.39 -5.28
C LYS A 61 -2.03 -21.53 -6.45
N GLY A 62 -2.81 -21.47 -7.53
CA GLY A 62 -2.49 -20.63 -8.69
C GLY A 62 -2.49 -19.13 -8.36
N LEU A 63 -3.35 -18.68 -7.45
CA LEU A 63 -3.33 -17.30 -6.96
C LEU A 63 -2.09 -17.01 -6.11
N TYR A 64 -1.71 -17.93 -5.21
CA TYR A 64 -0.48 -17.83 -4.44
C TYR A 64 0.75 -17.74 -5.36
N GLU A 65 0.84 -18.60 -6.37
CA GLU A 65 1.99 -18.61 -7.30
C GLU A 65 2.11 -17.29 -8.07
N LYS A 66 0.99 -16.71 -8.53
CA LYS A 66 0.97 -15.44 -9.26
C LYS A 66 1.24 -14.23 -8.36
N TRP A 67 0.80 -14.28 -7.11
CA TRP A 67 1.04 -13.20 -6.15
C TRP A 67 2.48 -13.24 -5.61
N MET A 68 2.94 -14.40 -5.13
CA MET A 68 4.21 -14.55 -4.43
C MET A 68 5.39 -14.83 -5.35
N LEU A 69 5.16 -15.37 -6.55
CA LEU A 69 6.21 -15.76 -7.49
C LEU A 69 7.32 -16.61 -6.82
N PRO A 70 6.97 -17.73 -6.16
CA PRO A 70 7.90 -18.50 -5.32
C PRO A 70 9.08 -19.11 -6.08
N ASN A 71 8.98 -19.23 -7.41
CA ASN A 71 10.07 -19.71 -8.26
C ASN A 71 11.15 -18.65 -8.53
N THR A 72 10.82 -17.36 -8.33
CA THR A 72 11.73 -16.24 -8.58
C THR A 72 12.11 -15.49 -7.30
N LYS A 73 11.26 -15.56 -6.26
CA LYS A 73 11.48 -14.90 -4.98
C LYS A 73 12.03 -15.87 -3.94
N THR A 74 12.97 -15.41 -3.12
CA THR A 74 13.41 -16.17 -1.94
C THR A 74 12.33 -16.18 -0.86
N LYS A 75 12.47 -17.09 0.12
CA LYS A 75 11.57 -17.19 1.27
C LYS A 75 11.47 -15.84 2.01
N GLU A 76 12.58 -15.14 2.15
CA GLU A 76 12.68 -13.85 2.82
C GLU A 76 11.91 -12.78 2.05
N GLN A 77 12.03 -12.76 0.71
CA GLN A 77 11.29 -11.82 -0.15
C GLN A 77 9.77 -12.08 -0.13
N ILE A 78 9.35 -13.34 -0.06
CA ILE A 78 7.95 -13.72 0.13
C ILE A 78 7.47 -13.23 1.51
N GLY A 79 8.29 -13.45 2.55
CA GLY A 79 8.04 -12.96 3.90
C GLY A 79 7.84 -11.44 3.93
N GLU A 80 8.74 -10.67 3.32
CA GLU A 80 8.63 -9.22 3.20
C GLU A 80 7.34 -8.77 2.52
N THR A 81 6.88 -9.51 1.51
CA THR A 81 5.60 -9.22 0.83
C THR A 81 4.42 -9.34 1.81
N ILE A 82 4.40 -10.38 2.65
CA ILE A 82 3.36 -10.60 3.67
C ILE A 82 3.47 -9.58 4.80
N ILE A 83 4.69 -9.26 5.25
CA ILE A 83 4.91 -8.26 6.30
C ILE A 83 4.43 -6.89 5.82
N LEU A 84 4.72 -6.52 4.57
CA LEU A 84 4.27 -5.26 3.97
C LEU A 84 2.73 -5.19 3.91
N GLU A 85 2.07 -6.26 3.46
CA GLU A 85 0.61 -6.37 3.48
C GLU A 85 0.06 -6.09 4.90
N GLN A 86 0.61 -6.77 5.90
CA GLN A 86 0.15 -6.64 7.28
C GLN A 86 0.44 -5.26 7.86
N PHE A 87 1.61 -4.70 7.57
CA PHE A 87 1.99 -3.34 7.97
C PHE A 87 1.01 -2.31 7.43
N LEU A 88 0.72 -2.38 6.12
CA LEU A 88 -0.25 -1.49 5.49
C LEU A 88 -1.65 -1.66 6.08
N LYS A 89 -2.05 -2.88 6.47
CA LYS A 89 -3.36 -3.15 7.09
C LYS A 89 -3.53 -2.51 8.48
N VAL A 90 -2.47 -2.39 9.27
CA VAL A 90 -2.55 -1.88 10.65
C VAL A 90 -2.35 -0.37 10.76
N VAL A 91 -1.70 0.27 9.79
CA VAL A 91 -1.54 1.74 9.79
C VAL A 91 -2.87 2.46 9.50
N ASN A 92 -2.99 3.68 10.04
CA ASN A 92 -4.13 4.57 9.80
C ASN A 92 -4.33 4.84 8.29
N PRO A 93 -5.58 5.02 7.80
CA PRO A 93 -5.88 5.27 6.39
C PRO A 93 -5.09 6.41 5.71
N ASP A 94 -4.85 7.53 6.40
CA ASP A 94 -4.14 8.68 5.83
C ASP A 94 -2.68 8.35 5.52
N LEU A 95 -2.04 7.66 6.46
CA LEU A 95 -0.66 7.21 6.31
C LEU A 95 -0.57 6.08 5.28
N ARG A 96 -1.53 5.15 5.27
CA ARG A 96 -1.59 4.06 4.29
C ARG A 96 -1.62 4.58 2.87
N SER A 97 -2.52 5.53 2.59
CA SER A 97 -2.70 6.11 1.26
C SER A 97 -1.41 6.77 0.80
N TRP A 98 -0.79 7.56 1.69
CA TRP A 98 0.48 8.23 1.41
C TRP A 98 1.65 7.26 1.15
N ILE A 99 1.70 6.12 1.86
CA ILE A 99 2.71 5.08 1.59
C ILE A 99 2.44 4.39 0.25
N LEU A 100 1.18 4.03 -0.04
CA LEU A 100 0.82 3.34 -1.28
C LEU A 100 1.12 4.17 -2.53
N GLU A 101 0.90 5.48 -2.48
CA GLU A 101 1.25 6.42 -3.56
C GLU A 101 2.74 6.42 -3.90
N ARG A 102 3.60 6.05 -2.94
CA ARG A 102 5.06 5.99 -3.11
C ARG A 102 5.59 4.62 -3.50
N GLY A 103 4.75 3.59 -3.49
CA GLY A 103 5.07 2.24 -3.97
C GLY A 103 6.29 1.59 -3.32
N PRO A 104 6.28 1.34 -1.99
CA PRO A 104 7.41 0.71 -1.31
C PRO A 104 7.66 -0.72 -1.82
N SER A 105 8.93 -1.09 -1.94
CA SER A 105 9.35 -2.43 -2.36
C SER A 105 9.45 -3.42 -1.19
N SER A 106 9.48 -2.94 0.06
CA SER A 106 9.57 -3.77 1.28
C SER A 106 8.85 -3.14 2.47
N ALA A 107 8.59 -3.93 3.50
CA ALA A 107 8.00 -3.43 4.74
C ALA A 107 8.94 -2.47 5.48
N ALA A 108 10.24 -2.76 5.46
CA ALA A 108 11.26 -1.88 6.03
C ALA A 108 11.27 -0.49 5.38
N GLU A 109 11.13 -0.44 4.05
CA GLU A 109 11.02 0.82 3.32
C GLU A 109 9.75 1.57 3.70
N ALA A 110 8.60 0.89 3.74
CA ALA A 110 7.33 1.48 4.17
C ALA A 110 7.39 2.04 5.61
N ALA A 111 8.08 1.34 6.52
CA ALA A 111 8.29 1.81 7.89
C ALA A 111 9.13 3.10 7.92
N LYS A 112 10.24 3.16 7.17
CA LYS A 112 11.06 4.37 7.05
C LYS A 112 10.25 5.55 6.48
N MET A 113 9.42 5.29 5.46
CA MET A 113 8.51 6.30 4.90
C MET A 113 7.52 6.79 5.97
N ALA A 114 6.94 5.88 6.76
CA ALA A 114 6.02 6.21 7.84
C ALA A 114 6.65 7.09 8.92
N GLU A 115 7.88 6.78 9.33
CA GLU A 115 8.62 7.61 10.30
C GLU A 115 8.83 9.04 9.78
N ALA A 116 9.21 9.19 8.51
CA ALA A 116 9.38 10.49 7.88
C ALA A 116 8.06 11.29 7.86
N TYR A 117 6.95 10.64 7.53
CA TYR A 117 5.62 11.26 7.54
C TYR A 117 5.20 11.74 8.94
N VAL A 118 5.38 10.90 9.96
CA VAL A 118 5.06 11.25 11.35
C VAL A 118 5.95 12.39 11.84
N THR A 119 7.23 12.38 11.48
CA THR A 119 8.17 13.44 11.85
C THR A 119 7.80 14.77 11.21
N ALA A 120 7.48 14.78 9.91
CA ALA A 120 7.02 15.98 9.21
C ALA A 120 5.74 16.54 9.84
N ARG A 121 4.73 15.69 10.10
CA ARG A 121 3.49 16.13 10.77
C ARG A 121 3.68 16.62 12.20
N ARG A 122 4.68 16.10 12.93
CA ARG A 122 5.04 16.59 14.27
C ARG A 122 5.80 17.91 14.22
N ALA A 123 6.62 18.11 13.19
CA ALA A 123 7.28 19.39 12.91
C ALA A 123 6.25 20.45 12.49
N GLU A 124 5.15 20.04 11.87
CA GLU A 124 3.97 20.88 11.57
C GLU A 124 3.02 21.04 12.78
N GLY A 125 3.57 21.31 13.97
CA GLY A 125 2.84 22.03 15.04
C GLY A 125 2.59 23.49 14.63
N PRO A 126 1.55 24.18 15.15
CA PRO A 126 0.79 25.18 14.41
C PRO A 126 1.69 26.28 13.84
N PHE A 127 1.96 26.19 12.53
CA PHE A 127 2.60 27.27 11.82
C PHE A 127 1.57 28.38 11.66
N GLN A 128 1.60 29.33 12.59
CA GLN A 128 0.91 30.61 12.52
C GLN A 128 1.42 31.38 11.30
N LEU A 129 0.70 31.27 10.18
CA LEU A 129 0.81 32.25 9.10
C LEU A 129 -0.13 33.41 9.41
N GLY A 130 0.40 34.41 10.13
CA GLY A 130 -0.23 35.72 10.27
C GLY A 130 -0.19 36.28 11.69
N GLY A 131 0.89 36.99 12.01
CA GLY A 131 0.88 37.96 13.10
C GLY A 131 0.12 39.23 12.66
N GLY A 132 -0.90 39.62 13.43
CA GLY A 132 -1.68 40.84 13.23
C GLY A 132 -2.71 41.01 14.34
N ASN A 133 -2.30 41.64 15.43
CA ASN A 133 -3.01 41.93 16.67
C ASN A 133 -4.33 42.71 16.50
N SER A 134 -5.43 42.29 17.12
CA SER A 134 -6.11 43.02 18.22
C SER A 134 -7.49 42.44 18.57
N GLU A 135 -7.84 42.62 19.84
CA GLU A 135 -9.20 42.65 20.40
C GLU A 135 -9.94 41.33 20.70
N GLY A 136 -9.63 40.86 21.90
CA GLY A 136 -10.58 40.51 22.95
C GLY A 136 -12.03 40.21 22.56
N ARG A 137 -12.45 38.97 22.80
CA ARG A 137 -13.77 38.72 23.37
C ARG A 137 -13.76 37.48 24.26
N ARG A 138 -13.77 37.77 25.56
CA ARG A 138 -14.23 36.90 26.64
C ARG A 138 -15.71 36.55 26.39
N PHE A 139 -16.06 35.28 26.20
CA PHE A 139 -17.39 34.79 26.62
C PHE A 139 -17.45 33.27 26.87
N LYS A 140 -17.55 32.97 28.17
CA LYS A 140 -18.22 31.88 28.90
C LYS A 140 -18.32 30.47 28.29
N GLU A 141 -17.54 29.60 28.92
CA GLU A 141 -17.88 28.26 29.37
C GLU A 141 -19.36 28.10 29.74
N THR A 142 -20.07 27.23 29.01
CA THR A 142 -21.20 26.49 29.55
C THR A 142 -21.05 25.06 29.07
N GLY A 143 -21.06 24.15 30.04
CA GLY A 143 -20.85 22.74 29.85
C GLY A 143 -21.94 22.07 29.04
N GLU A 144 -21.64 20.80 28.75
CA GLU A 144 -22.52 19.78 28.21
C GLU A 144 -22.72 19.82 26.69
N SER A 145 -21.85 19.08 25.99
CA SER A 145 -22.14 18.61 24.64
C SER A 145 -21.96 17.10 24.54
N LYS A 146 -23.12 16.43 24.62
CA LYS A 146 -23.65 15.63 23.52
C LYS A 146 -22.75 14.51 22.97
N TRP A 147 -22.28 13.62 23.84
CA TRP A 147 -21.86 12.27 23.40
C TRP A 147 -22.77 11.13 23.89
N ALA A 148 -23.85 11.44 24.63
CA ALA A 148 -24.71 10.42 25.27
C ALA A 148 -26.04 10.11 24.55
N VAL A 149 -26.18 10.38 23.24
CA VAL A 149 -27.40 10.03 22.49
C VAL A 149 -27.04 9.43 21.12
N ARG A 150 -26.28 8.33 21.14
CA ARG A 150 -26.13 7.35 20.05
C ARG A 150 -25.13 6.31 20.51
N SER A 151 -25.63 5.25 21.14
CA SER A 151 -25.03 3.92 21.36
C SER A 151 -25.47 3.44 22.74
N GLY A 152 -26.53 2.63 22.77
CA GLY A 152 -27.08 2.05 24.00
C GLY A 152 -26.11 1.10 24.68
N PHE A 153 -25.20 1.64 25.50
CA PHE A 153 -24.26 0.87 26.29
C PHE A 153 -24.47 1.21 27.78
N LYS A 154 -25.09 0.30 28.53
CA LYS A 154 -25.17 0.38 30.00
C LYS A 154 -24.06 -0.48 30.61
N PRO A 155 -23.20 0.05 31.49
CA PRO A 155 -22.26 -0.78 32.25
C PRO A 155 -23.04 -1.56 33.33
N LYS A 156 -22.71 -2.85 33.47
CA LYS A 156 -23.17 -3.69 34.59
C LYS A 156 -22.45 -3.27 35.85
N ILE A 157 -23.20 -3.16 36.94
CA ILE A 157 -22.68 -3.12 38.32
C ILE A 157 -22.28 -4.55 38.69
#